data_AF-A0A846XNF2-F1
#
_entry.id   AF-A0A846XNF2-F1
#
_cell.length_a   1.000
_cell.length_b   1.000
_cell.length_c   1.000
_cell.angle_alpha   90.00
_cell.angle_beta   90.00
_cell.angle_gamma   90.00
#
_symmetry.space_group_name_H-M   'P 1'
#
loop_
_entity.id
_entity.type
_entity.pdbx_description
1 polymer ?
#
loop_
_entity_poly.entity_id
_entity_poly.type
_entity_poly.pdbx_seq_one_letter_code
_entity_poly.pdbx_strand_id
1 'polypeptide(L)'
;MERVRPVPSRRPGRATAPRRADDLRAGAAPRRRGRSVVIGLAAAGLLLATGCDSVSGIPVDDPATGAADTDMSIPPAATATAVAPAPALPPVPADAPPVGEVPGVPEAAPALQRFAADVRAGGLATLQEACWTIPPRTTQTMYADPDAVLDALAQPGTATDGTITWTDGVTSVTAERDQVASGYACGRVFPAGVEPAHDDADARHTVRRYLARLVGQPLHPDDQEAEYPLVCAANPATWDPQGSGAPEPAPLANNPGILTGTTGFTDQLIGSQQLTPGYMSVTAPVTNASGVTQDRTFVLADGDNGYCIGEISD
;
A
#
# COMPACT_ATOMS: atom_id res chain seq x y z
N MET A 1 -33.45 -38.93 50.53
CA MET A 1 -32.16 -39.63 50.72
C MET A 1 -31.80 -40.31 49.41
N GLU A 2 -31.09 -39.57 48.58
CA GLU A 2 -30.85 -39.89 47.16
C GLU A 2 -29.46 -40.52 47.01
N ARG A 3 -29.39 -41.69 46.35
CA ARG A 3 -28.15 -42.46 46.22
C ARG A 3 -27.30 -41.90 45.08
N VAL A 4 -26.14 -41.38 45.46
CA VAL A 4 -25.05 -40.93 44.57
C VAL A 4 -24.54 -42.10 43.72
N ARG A 5 -24.52 -41.91 42.39
CA ARG A 5 -23.87 -42.82 41.43
C ARG A 5 -22.40 -42.40 41.23
N PRO A 6 -21.43 -43.33 41.21
CA PRO A 6 -20.02 -43.00 40.99
C PRO A 6 -19.67 -42.85 39.49
N VAL A 7 -18.77 -41.91 39.22
CA VAL A 7 -18.18 -41.57 37.91
C VAL A 7 -17.05 -42.56 37.56
N PRO A 8 -16.96 -43.08 36.33
CA PRO A 8 -15.82 -43.89 35.90
C PRO A 8 -14.62 -43.03 35.46
N SER A 9 -13.48 -43.25 36.11
CA SER A 9 -12.14 -42.76 35.77
C SER A 9 -11.64 -43.36 34.44
N ARG A 10 -11.31 -42.50 33.45
CA ARG A 10 -10.58 -42.90 32.24
C ARG A 10 -9.07 -42.78 32.47
N ARG A 11 -8.36 -43.89 32.30
CA ARG A 11 -6.90 -43.99 32.27
C ARG A 11 -6.32 -43.35 30.99
N PRO A 12 -5.11 -42.76 31.04
CA PRO A 12 -4.38 -42.31 29.85
C PRO A 12 -3.65 -43.48 29.19
N GLY A 13 -3.93 -43.72 27.91
CA GLY A 13 -3.35 -44.77 27.10
C GLY A 13 -2.39 -44.24 26.04
N ARG A 14 -1.09 -44.37 26.35
CA ARG A 14 0.03 -44.80 25.48
C ARG A 14 0.34 -44.01 24.20
N ALA A 15 1.44 -43.27 24.29
CA ALA A 15 2.25 -42.77 23.18
C ALA A 15 2.76 -43.92 22.28
N THR A 16 2.75 -43.68 20.96
CA THR A 16 3.43 -44.54 19.97
C THR A 16 4.46 -43.68 19.25
N ALA A 17 5.73 -44.06 19.39
CA ALA A 17 6.90 -43.48 18.74
C ALA A 17 7.11 -44.11 17.34
N PRO A 18 8.05 -43.58 16.51
CA PRO A 18 7.95 -43.61 15.06
C PRO A 18 8.58 -44.85 14.41
N ARG A 19 8.17 -45.17 13.18
CA ARG A 19 8.88 -46.10 12.30
C ARG A 19 9.76 -45.32 11.32
N ARG A 20 11.05 -45.66 11.31
CA ARG A 20 12.06 -45.30 10.31
C ARG A 20 12.38 -46.53 9.45
N ALA A 21 13.01 -46.21 8.32
CA ALA A 21 13.81 -47.03 7.41
C ALA A 21 13.03 -47.84 6.37
N ASP A 22 13.47 -47.95 5.12
CA ASP A 22 14.45 -47.22 4.30
C ASP A 22 14.27 -47.77 2.86
N ASP A 23 14.76 -47.01 1.89
CA ASP A 23 15.22 -47.43 0.56
C ASP A 23 14.21 -47.94 -0.50
N LEU A 24 14.19 -47.24 -1.65
CA LEU A 24 14.91 -47.70 -2.86
C LEU A 24 14.86 -46.68 -4.02
N ARG A 25 16.08 -46.31 -4.46
CA ARG A 25 16.55 -46.08 -5.85
C ARG A 25 16.10 -44.84 -6.65
N ALA A 26 17.07 -43.92 -6.74
CA ALA A 26 17.87 -43.63 -7.94
C ALA A 26 17.18 -43.60 -9.31
N GLY A 27 17.08 -42.40 -9.89
CA GLY A 27 16.70 -42.18 -11.29
C GLY A 27 17.17 -40.81 -11.80
N ALA A 28 18.38 -40.80 -12.34
CA ALA A 28 19.04 -39.84 -13.23
C ALA A 28 18.31 -38.56 -13.70
N ALA A 29 19.00 -37.44 -13.53
CA ALA A 29 18.79 -36.18 -14.25
C ALA A 29 19.20 -36.29 -15.74
N PRO A 30 18.44 -35.67 -16.67
CA PRO A 30 18.98 -35.25 -17.95
C PRO A 30 19.34 -33.76 -17.93
N ARG A 31 20.65 -33.50 -18.00
CA ARG A 31 21.20 -32.25 -18.54
C ARG A 31 20.78 -32.15 -20.01
N ARG A 32 20.08 -31.09 -20.39
CA ARG A 32 20.05 -30.63 -21.79
C ARG A 32 20.61 -29.21 -21.91
N ARG A 33 21.85 -29.18 -22.39
CA ARG A 33 22.45 -28.06 -23.13
C ARG A 33 21.57 -27.74 -24.34
N GLY A 34 21.37 -26.47 -24.66
CA GLY A 34 20.66 -26.12 -25.90
C GLY A 34 20.51 -24.63 -26.17
N ARG A 35 21.60 -24.04 -26.68
CA ARG A 35 21.63 -22.92 -27.65
C ARG A 35 21.12 -21.54 -27.22
N SER A 36 22.09 -20.68 -26.95
CA SER A 36 22.08 -19.25 -27.27
C SER A 36 21.61 -19.02 -28.71
N VAL A 37 20.64 -18.12 -28.88
CA VAL A 37 20.41 -17.40 -30.13
C VAL A 37 20.43 -15.92 -29.79
N VAL A 38 21.51 -15.28 -30.25
CA VAL A 38 21.68 -13.83 -30.30
C VAL A 38 20.88 -13.35 -31.51
N ILE A 39 19.88 -12.49 -31.30
CA ILE A 39 19.34 -11.63 -32.35
C ILE A 39 19.53 -10.21 -31.85
N GLY A 40 20.56 -9.56 -32.40
CA GLY A 40 20.73 -8.13 -32.30
C GLY A 40 19.72 -7.43 -33.20
N LEU A 41 19.14 -6.36 -32.69
CA LEU A 41 18.56 -5.29 -33.48
C LEU A 41 19.00 -3.99 -32.84
N ALA A 42 20.06 -3.43 -33.42
CA ALA A 42 20.47 -2.06 -33.22
C ALA A 42 19.46 -1.16 -33.94
N ALA A 43 18.84 -0.25 -33.21
CA ALA A 43 18.19 0.92 -33.77
C ALA A 43 18.81 2.15 -33.11
N ALA A 44 19.75 2.76 -33.82
CA ALA A 44 20.27 4.08 -33.54
C ALA A 44 19.18 5.11 -33.85
N GLY A 45 18.74 5.84 -32.82
CA GLY A 45 17.84 6.99 -32.94
C GLY A 45 18.60 8.25 -32.54
N LEU A 46 18.77 9.13 -33.50
CA LEU A 46 19.64 10.31 -33.52
C LEU A 46 19.16 11.40 -32.53
N LEU A 47 20.10 11.89 -31.71
CA LEU A 47 20.00 13.14 -30.94
C LEU A 47 19.93 14.34 -31.90
N LEU A 48 18.89 15.17 -31.77
CA LEU A 48 18.92 16.57 -32.21
C LEU A 48 18.62 17.44 -31.00
N ALA A 49 19.70 17.98 -30.42
CA ALA A 49 19.66 19.12 -29.53
C ALA A 49 19.70 20.40 -30.38
N THR A 50 18.68 21.24 -30.23
CA THR A 50 18.79 22.68 -30.52
C THR A 50 18.19 23.41 -29.34
N GLY A 51 19.07 23.99 -28.52
CA GLY A 51 18.72 24.86 -27.41
C GLY A 51 18.64 26.34 -27.82
N CYS A 52 18.16 27.11 -26.83
CA CYS A 52 18.22 28.56 -26.65
C CYS A 52 17.44 29.44 -27.62
N ASP A 53 16.43 30.16 -27.10
CA ASP A 53 16.64 31.56 -26.70
C ASP A 53 15.47 32.05 -25.84
N SER A 54 15.73 32.39 -24.58
CA SER A 54 14.76 33.13 -23.75
C SER A 54 15.52 34.30 -23.15
N VAL A 55 15.41 35.41 -23.89
CA VAL A 55 15.82 36.75 -23.54
C VAL A 55 15.51 37.04 -22.07
N SER A 56 16.57 37.20 -21.29
CA SER A 56 16.55 37.89 -20.01
C SER A 56 16.64 39.38 -20.29
N GLY A 57 15.53 40.10 -20.15
CA GLY A 57 15.52 41.55 -20.15
C GLY A 57 15.80 42.07 -18.74
N ILE A 58 17.05 42.41 -18.45
CA ILE A 58 17.40 43.35 -17.38
C ILE A 58 17.66 44.71 -18.06
N PRO A 59 16.84 45.74 -17.80
CA PRO A 59 17.29 47.11 -17.99
C PRO A 59 18.16 47.52 -16.80
N VAL A 60 19.42 47.83 -17.07
CA VAL A 60 20.27 48.65 -16.20
C VAL A 60 20.36 50.01 -16.86
N ASP A 61 20.06 51.07 -16.11
CA ASP A 61 20.69 52.39 -16.23
C ASP A 61 20.41 53.23 -14.95
N ASP A 62 21.37 53.14 -14.02
CA ASP A 62 22.16 54.23 -13.41
C ASP A 62 21.54 55.41 -12.59
N PRO A 63 22.37 56.03 -11.69
CA PRO A 63 21.97 56.36 -10.33
C PRO A 63 21.56 57.83 -10.12
N ALA A 64 20.70 58.06 -9.13
CA ALA A 64 20.50 59.38 -8.54
C ALA A 64 20.41 59.26 -7.01
N THR A 65 21.43 59.82 -6.35
CA THR A 65 21.52 60.11 -4.92
C THR A 65 20.32 60.91 -4.43
N GLY A 66 19.58 60.36 -3.46
CA GLY A 66 18.54 61.06 -2.70
C GLY A 66 18.37 60.37 -1.34
N ALA A 67 18.59 61.14 -0.27
CA ALA A 67 18.52 60.69 1.12
C ALA A 67 17.07 60.69 1.66
N ALA A 68 16.83 59.84 2.69
CA ALA A 68 15.62 59.71 3.54
C ALA A 68 14.38 59.14 2.81
N ASP A 69 13.64 58.12 3.27
CA ASP A 69 13.17 57.74 4.60
C ASP A 69 12.92 56.21 4.62
N THR A 70 13.16 55.56 5.77
CA THR A 70 12.90 54.13 5.95
C THR A 70 11.43 53.92 6.33
N ASP A 71 10.56 53.81 5.32
CA ASP A 71 9.18 53.35 5.52
C ASP A 71 9.13 51.82 5.41
N MET A 72 8.84 51.14 6.51
CA MET A 72 8.64 49.69 6.54
C MET A 72 7.29 49.36 5.90
N SER A 73 7.27 49.24 4.58
CA SER A 73 6.12 48.70 3.85
C SER A 73 6.11 47.17 3.98
N ILE A 74 5.20 46.67 4.82
CA ILE A 74 4.90 45.24 4.98
C ILE A 74 4.35 44.73 3.64
N PRO A 75 4.91 43.66 3.03
CA PRO A 75 4.35 43.10 1.80
C PRO A 75 2.92 42.60 2.08
N PRO A 76 1.95 42.87 1.18
CA PRO A 76 0.60 42.39 1.37
C PRO A 76 0.60 40.87 1.48
N ALA A 77 -0.13 40.36 2.48
CA ALA A 77 -0.34 38.96 2.72
C ALA A 77 -0.74 38.26 1.41
N ALA A 78 -0.02 37.20 1.06
CA ALA A 78 -0.38 36.32 -0.05
C ALA A 78 -1.82 35.85 0.18
N THR A 79 -2.71 36.29 -0.70
CA THR A 79 -4.08 35.80 -0.76
C THR A 79 -4.00 34.29 -0.93
N ALA A 80 -4.56 33.55 0.04
CA ALA A 80 -4.69 32.11 -0.03
C ALA A 80 -5.33 31.77 -1.38
N THR A 81 -4.57 31.11 -2.25
CA THR A 81 -5.11 30.59 -3.50
C THR A 81 -6.09 29.51 -3.08
N ALA A 82 -7.39 29.75 -3.31
CA ALA A 82 -8.42 28.76 -3.06
C ALA A 82 -8.03 27.48 -3.81
N VAL A 83 -7.80 26.39 -3.08
CA VAL A 83 -7.58 25.07 -3.66
C VAL A 83 -8.82 24.78 -4.50
N ALA A 84 -8.62 24.56 -5.80
CA ALA A 84 -9.71 24.18 -6.68
C ALA A 84 -10.36 22.90 -6.11
N PRO A 85 -11.70 22.82 -6.05
CA PRO A 85 -12.36 21.61 -5.58
C PRO A 85 -11.90 20.43 -6.42
N ALA A 86 -11.60 19.31 -5.77
CA ALA A 86 -11.24 18.08 -6.46
C ALA A 86 -12.31 17.74 -7.52
N PRO A 87 -11.90 17.27 -8.71
CA PRO A 87 -12.86 16.87 -9.73
C PRO A 87 -13.82 15.83 -9.14
N ALA A 88 -15.12 16.09 -9.28
CA ALA A 88 -16.13 15.14 -8.83
C ALA A 88 -15.99 13.82 -9.60
N LEU A 89 -16.06 12.69 -8.88
CA LEU A 89 -16.05 11.37 -9.50
C LEU A 89 -17.17 11.24 -10.53
N PRO A 90 -16.97 10.44 -11.60
CA PRO A 90 -18.04 10.14 -12.53
C PRO A 90 -19.25 9.52 -11.80
N PRO A 91 -20.47 9.71 -12.34
CA PRO A 91 -21.65 9.06 -11.79
C PRO A 91 -21.46 7.54 -11.81
N VAL A 92 -22.05 6.85 -10.83
CA VAL A 92 -22.08 5.39 -10.82
C VAL A 92 -22.75 4.90 -12.11
N PRO A 93 -22.16 3.93 -12.83
CA PRO A 93 -22.78 3.35 -14.02
C PRO A 93 -24.19 2.85 -13.71
N ALA A 94 -25.16 3.17 -14.56
CA ALA A 94 -26.57 2.82 -14.32
C ALA A 94 -26.81 1.30 -14.31
N ASP A 95 -25.91 0.55 -14.93
CA ASP A 95 -25.92 -0.90 -14.99
C ASP A 95 -24.99 -1.54 -13.93
N ALA A 96 -24.35 -0.77 -13.04
CA ALA A 96 -23.43 -1.31 -12.03
C ALA A 96 -24.09 -2.43 -11.19
N PRO A 97 -23.35 -3.49 -10.80
CA PRO A 97 -23.91 -4.53 -9.93
C PRO A 97 -24.44 -3.92 -8.62
N PRO A 98 -25.54 -4.46 -8.07
CA PRO A 98 -26.04 -3.99 -6.79
C PRO A 98 -25.02 -4.29 -5.68
N VAL A 99 -24.92 -3.37 -4.72
CA VAL A 99 -24.17 -3.55 -3.49
C VAL A 99 -25.16 -3.39 -2.34
N GLY A 100 -25.15 -4.31 -1.38
CA GLY A 100 -26.07 -4.25 -0.26
C GLY A 100 -25.79 -3.06 0.63
N GLU A 101 -26.87 -2.46 1.13
CA GLU A 101 -26.82 -1.28 2.00
C GLU A 101 -26.10 -1.58 3.31
N VAL A 102 -25.47 -0.55 3.87
CA VAL A 102 -24.79 -0.59 5.17
C VAL A 102 -25.54 0.34 6.13
N PRO A 103 -26.24 -0.20 7.15
CA PRO A 103 -26.95 0.64 8.11
C PRO A 103 -26.03 1.67 8.76
N GLY A 104 -26.39 2.95 8.62
CA GLY A 104 -25.62 4.07 9.18
C GLY A 104 -24.46 4.58 8.32
N VAL A 105 -24.21 4.00 7.13
CA VAL A 105 -23.16 4.43 6.18
C VAL A 105 -23.70 4.45 4.74
N PRO A 106 -24.57 5.41 4.38
CA PRO A 106 -25.24 5.45 3.08
C PRO A 106 -24.28 5.64 1.88
N GLU A 107 -23.09 6.16 2.10
CA GLU A 107 -22.06 6.35 1.09
C GLU A 107 -21.35 5.05 0.67
N ALA A 108 -21.46 3.97 1.46
CA ALA A 108 -20.75 2.72 1.22
C ALA A 108 -21.18 2.01 -0.07
N ALA A 109 -22.48 1.87 -0.28
CA ALA A 109 -23.02 1.22 -1.48
C ALA A 109 -22.57 1.91 -2.78
N PRO A 110 -22.74 3.24 -2.98
CA PRO A 110 -22.31 3.88 -4.22
C PRO A 110 -20.79 3.88 -4.41
N ALA A 111 -19.99 3.91 -3.35
CA ALA A 111 -18.53 3.78 -3.45
C ALA A 111 -18.12 2.41 -4.01
N LEU A 112 -18.71 1.33 -3.47
CA LEU A 112 -18.42 -0.04 -3.91
C LEU A 112 -19.10 -0.41 -5.23
N GLN A 113 -20.19 0.25 -5.63
CA GLN A 113 -20.83 0.00 -6.93
C GLN A 113 -19.90 0.32 -8.11
N ARG A 114 -19.07 1.36 -7.98
CA ARG A 114 -18.05 1.67 -9.00
C ARG A 114 -17.02 0.56 -9.10
N PHE A 115 -16.51 0.12 -7.95
CA PHE A 115 -15.60 -1.03 -7.86
C PHE A 115 -16.24 -2.31 -8.42
N ALA A 116 -17.49 -2.61 -8.08
CA ALA A 116 -18.23 -3.76 -8.58
C ALA A 116 -18.39 -3.73 -10.11
N ALA A 117 -18.60 -2.54 -10.70
CA ALA A 117 -18.64 -2.38 -12.14
C ALA A 117 -17.30 -2.75 -12.80
N ASP A 118 -16.17 -2.35 -12.19
CA ASP A 118 -14.83 -2.68 -12.68
C ASP A 118 -14.51 -4.18 -12.51
N VAL A 119 -14.90 -4.78 -11.39
CA VAL A 119 -14.78 -6.23 -11.14
C VAL A 119 -15.54 -7.02 -12.22
N ARG A 120 -16.80 -6.63 -12.50
CA ARG A 120 -17.61 -7.28 -13.52
C ARG A 120 -17.04 -7.12 -14.93
N ALA A 121 -16.43 -5.97 -15.23
CA ALA A 121 -15.81 -5.76 -16.54
C ALA A 121 -14.59 -6.68 -16.78
N GLY A 122 -14.04 -7.30 -15.73
CA GLY A 122 -12.99 -8.33 -15.82
C GLY A 122 -11.62 -7.80 -16.27
N GLY A 123 -11.43 -6.48 -16.27
CA GLY A 123 -10.19 -5.83 -16.69
C GLY A 123 -9.17 -5.78 -15.55
N LEU A 124 -8.35 -6.82 -15.39
CA LEU A 124 -7.32 -6.85 -14.32
C LEU A 124 -6.40 -5.62 -14.34
N ALA A 125 -6.03 -5.13 -15.53
CA ALA A 125 -5.21 -3.93 -15.65
C ALA A 125 -5.94 -2.68 -15.10
N THR A 126 -7.23 -2.53 -15.40
CA THR A 126 -8.08 -1.46 -14.87
C THR A 126 -8.21 -1.56 -13.35
N LEU A 127 -8.41 -2.77 -12.82
CA LEU A 127 -8.46 -3.00 -11.37
C LEU A 127 -7.12 -2.70 -10.69
N GLN A 128 -5.99 -3.03 -11.31
CA GLN A 128 -4.66 -2.71 -10.77
C GLN A 128 -4.35 -1.21 -10.81
N GLU A 129 -4.84 -0.51 -11.83
CA GLU A 129 -4.72 0.94 -11.94
C GLU A 129 -5.61 1.67 -10.92
N ALA A 130 -6.86 1.25 -10.77
CA ALA A 130 -7.78 1.83 -9.80
C ALA A 130 -7.39 1.48 -8.35
N CYS A 131 -6.99 0.24 -8.09
CA CYS A 131 -6.59 -0.27 -6.78
C CYS A 131 -5.08 -0.27 -6.58
N TRP A 132 -4.43 0.82 -6.97
CA TRP A 132 -2.98 0.98 -6.96
C TRP A 132 -2.36 0.94 -5.54
N THR A 133 -3.16 1.15 -4.49
CA THR A 133 -2.74 0.99 -3.08
C THR A 133 -2.55 -0.47 -2.68
N ILE A 134 -3.15 -1.40 -3.43
CA ILE A 134 -3.03 -2.85 -3.24
C ILE A 134 -1.90 -3.38 -4.15
N PRO A 135 -1.04 -4.30 -3.67
CA PRO A 135 0.00 -4.88 -4.52
C PRO A 135 -0.62 -5.56 -5.76
N PRO A 136 -0.07 -5.37 -6.98
CA PRO A 136 -0.69 -5.87 -8.21
C PRO A 136 -0.99 -7.38 -8.22
N ARG A 137 -0.13 -8.19 -7.59
CA ARG A 137 -0.36 -9.64 -7.45
C ARG A 137 -1.47 -9.96 -6.45
N THR A 138 -1.57 -9.20 -5.36
CA THR A 138 -2.66 -9.32 -4.39
C THR A 138 -3.99 -8.96 -5.04
N THR A 139 -4.05 -7.88 -5.82
CA THR A 139 -5.20 -7.50 -6.66
C THR A 139 -5.61 -8.65 -7.60
N GLN A 140 -4.64 -9.25 -8.28
CA GLN A 140 -4.88 -10.40 -9.17
C GLN A 140 -5.48 -11.59 -8.43
N THR A 141 -4.98 -11.90 -7.23
CA THR A 141 -5.47 -13.02 -6.43
C THR A 141 -6.86 -12.75 -5.86
N MET A 142 -7.10 -11.58 -5.28
CA MET A 142 -8.38 -11.21 -4.66
C MET A 142 -9.53 -11.17 -5.67
N TYR A 143 -9.25 -10.73 -6.89
CA TYR A 143 -10.28 -10.55 -7.93
C TYR A 143 -10.26 -11.66 -8.99
N ALA A 144 -9.64 -12.80 -8.67
CA ALA A 144 -9.55 -13.95 -9.58
C ALA A 144 -10.91 -14.62 -9.84
N ASP A 145 -11.85 -14.48 -8.90
CA ASP A 145 -13.23 -14.96 -9.00
C ASP A 145 -14.20 -13.78 -8.86
N PRO A 146 -14.50 -13.07 -9.96
CA PRO A 146 -15.37 -11.90 -9.94
C PRO A 146 -16.77 -12.20 -9.40
N ASP A 147 -17.34 -13.37 -9.71
CA ASP A 147 -18.69 -13.74 -9.30
C ASP A 147 -18.77 -13.87 -7.77
N ALA A 148 -17.77 -14.51 -7.14
CA ALA A 148 -17.69 -14.60 -5.68
C ALA A 148 -17.59 -13.23 -4.99
N VAL A 149 -16.87 -12.27 -5.59
CA VAL A 149 -16.79 -10.90 -5.07
C VAL A 149 -18.13 -10.19 -5.18
N LEU A 150 -18.80 -10.30 -6.32
CA LEU A 150 -20.10 -9.67 -6.57
C LEU A 150 -21.22 -10.26 -5.71
N ASP A 151 -21.22 -11.58 -5.51
CA ASP A 151 -22.20 -12.27 -4.66
C ASP A 151 -22.08 -11.86 -3.18
N ALA A 152 -20.85 -11.71 -2.69
CA ALA A 152 -20.59 -11.17 -1.35
C ALA A 152 -21.05 -9.71 -1.23
N LEU A 153 -20.68 -8.84 -2.18
CA LEU A 153 -21.09 -7.43 -2.20
C LEU A 153 -22.61 -7.23 -2.29
N ALA A 154 -23.34 -8.15 -2.92
CA ALA A 154 -24.79 -8.09 -3.02
C ALA A 154 -25.52 -8.31 -1.67
N GLN A 155 -24.85 -8.87 -0.66
CA GLN A 155 -25.41 -9.04 0.67
C GLN A 155 -25.47 -7.73 1.45
N PRO A 156 -26.35 -7.56 2.44
CA PRO A 156 -26.29 -6.40 3.34
C PRO A 156 -24.93 -6.30 4.02
N GLY A 157 -24.36 -5.11 4.06
CA GLY A 157 -23.09 -4.88 4.72
C GLY A 157 -23.24 -4.53 6.20
N THR A 158 -22.13 -4.65 6.93
CA THR A 158 -22.01 -4.26 8.34
C THR A 158 -20.84 -3.30 8.51
N ALA A 159 -20.92 -2.40 9.47
CA ALA A 159 -19.82 -1.50 9.80
C ALA A 159 -19.40 -1.73 11.25
N THR A 160 -18.10 -1.90 11.44
CA THR A 160 -17.44 -1.85 12.75
C THR A 160 -16.59 -0.58 12.82
N ASP A 161 -15.80 -0.37 13.87
CA ASP A 161 -14.89 0.78 13.92
C ASP A 161 -13.83 0.63 12.81
N GLY A 162 -13.71 1.63 11.94
CA GLY A 162 -12.76 1.63 10.81
C GLY A 162 -13.20 0.87 9.54
N THR A 163 -13.81 -0.31 9.67
CA THR A 163 -14.02 -1.23 8.53
C THR A 163 -15.50 -1.51 8.23
N ILE A 164 -15.81 -1.59 6.93
CA ILE A 164 -17.11 -2.03 6.41
C ILE A 164 -16.93 -3.41 5.77
N THR A 165 -17.86 -4.33 6.02
CA THR A 165 -17.79 -5.73 5.57
C THR A 165 -19.07 -6.17 4.91
N TRP A 166 -18.94 -6.81 3.75
CA TRP A 166 -19.99 -7.58 3.06
C TRP A 166 -19.59 -9.04 3.02
N THR A 167 -20.54 -9.96 3.23
CA THR A 167 -20.23 -11.40 3.18
C THR A 167 -21.45 -12.24 2.85
N ASP A 168 -21.24 -13.30 2.06
CA ASP A 168 -22.22 -14.34 1.74
C ASP A 168 -22.04 -15.61 2.62
N GLY A 169 -21.14 -15.55 3.61
CA GLY A 169 -20.77 -16.68 4.47
C GLY A 169 -19.68 -17.59 3.90
N VAL A 170 -19.19 -17.34 2.68
CA VAL A 170 -18.06 -18.04 2.05
C VAL A 170 -16.94 -17.07 1.72
N THR A 171 -17.28 -15.92 1.14
CA THR A 171 -16.41 -14.82 0.77
C THR A 171 -16.78 -13.60 1.61
N SER A 172 -15.77 -12.85 2.00
CA SER A 172 -15.93 -11.55 2.65
C SER A 172 -15.18 -10.51 1.84
N VAL A 173 -15.80 -9.34 1.71
CA VAL A 173 -15.23 -8.15 1.10
C VAL A 173 -15.22 -7.05 2.15
N THR A 174 -14.06 -6.44 2.39
CA THR A 174 -13.91 -5.31 3.30
C THR A 174 -13.47 -4.04 2.59
N ALA A 175 -13.98 -2.91 3.05
CA ALA A 175 -13.49 -1.60 2.65
C ALA A 175 -13.24 -0.74 3.90
N GLU A 176 -12.21 0.09 3.82
CA GLU A 176 -11.89 1.09 4.84
C GLU A 176 -12.83 2.30 4.67
N ARG A 177 -13.21 2.94 5.79
CA ARG A 177 -14.16 4.07 5.77
C ARG A 177 -13.65 5.29 5.00
N ASP A 178 -12.35 5.55 5.02
CA ASP A 178 -11.71 6.65 4.29
C ASP A 178 -11.79 6.44 2.77
N GLN A 179 -11.55 5.22 2.29
CA GLN A 179 -11.74 4.87 0.88
C GLN A 179 -13.22 4.95 0.47
N VAL A 180 -14.13 4.59 1.36
CA VAL A 180 -15.57 4.77 1.11
C VAL A 180 -15.93 6.26 1.01
N ALA A 181 -15.37 7.09 1.89
CA ALA A 181 -15.57 8.54 1.88
C ALA A 181 -15.00 9.21 0.62
N SER A 182 -13.95 8.66 0.02
CA SER A 182 -13.41 9.14 -1.27
C SER A 182 -14.35 8.85 -2.45
N GLY A 183 -15.31 7.94 -2.28
CA GLY A 183 -16.32 7.57 -3.26
C GLY A 183 -15.91 6.46 -4.24
N TYR A 184 -14.72 5.88 -4.06
CA TYR A 184 -14.29 4.64 -4.71
C TYR A 184 -13.44 3.83 -3.73
N ALA A 185 -13.91 2.65 -3.33
CA ALA A 185 -13.18 1.79 -2.40
C ALA A 185 -12.83 0.45 -3.04
N CYS A 186 -11.55 0.06 -2.91
CA CYS A 186 -11.05 -1.19 -3.39
C CYS A 186 -11.28 -2.28 -2.34
N GLY A 187 -12.32 -3.08 -2.55
CA GLY A 187 -12.69 -4.12 -1.59
C GLY A 187 -11.59 -5.18 -1.44
N ARG A 188 -11.03 -5.36 -0.24
CA ARG A 188 -10.15 -6.50 0.04
C ARG A 188 -10.98 -7.76 0.21
N VAL A 189 -10.57 -8.85 -0.44
CA VAL A 189 -11.34 -10.09 -0.54
C VAL A 189 -10.62 -11.21 0.18
N PHE A 190 -11.34 -11.94 1.03
CA PHE A 190 -10.81 -13.04 1.81
C PHE A 190 -11.91 -14.08 2.12
N PRO A 191 -11.53 -15.32 2.48
CA PRO A 191 -12.51 -16.31 2.92
C PRO A 191 -13.25 -15.86 4.19
N ALA A 192 -14.54 -16.12 4.26
CA ALA A 192 -15.36 -15.76 5.41
C ALA A 192 -14.84 -16.41 6.71
N GLY A 193 -14.87 -15.64 7.80
CA GLY A 193 -14.38 -16.07 9.12
C GLY A 193 -12.85 -16.03 9.27
N VAL A 194 -12.13 -15.54 8.27
CA VAL A 194 -10.71 -15.18 8.38
C VAL A 194 -10.62 -13.69 8.67
N GLU A 195 -9.78 -13.31 9.64
CA GLU A 195 -9.55 -11.89 9.93
C GLU A 195 -8.85 -11.22 8.73
N PRO A 196 -9.28 -10.03 8.29
CA PRO A 196 -8.53 -9.26 7.32
C PRO A 196 -7.12 -9.01 7.86
N ALA A 197 -6.11 -9.34 7.06
CA ALA A 197 -4.72 -9.09 7.43
C ALA A 197 -3.93 -8.62 6.20
N HIS A 198 -2.96 -7.75 6.46
CA HIS A 198 -1.99 -7.31 5.48
C HIS A 198 -0.81 -8.27 5.47
N ASP A 199 -0.43 -8.74 4.29
CA ASP A 199 0.63 -9.72 4.14
C ASP A 199 1.99 -9.07 3.83
N ASP A 200 3.01 -9.91 3.68
CA ASP A 200 4.34 -9.51 3.24
C ASP A 200 4.35 -8.70 1.93
N ALA A 201 3.43 -8.95 1.00
CA ALA A 201 3.34 -8.19 -0.24
C ALA A 201 2.80 -6.78 -0.01
N ASP A 202 1.83 -6.61 0.89
CA ASP A 202 1.36 -5.29 1.32
C ASP A 202 2.52 -4.49 1.95
N ALA A 203 3.32 -5.09 2.84
CA ALA A 203 4.46 -4.42 3.46
C ALA A 203 5.52 -3.95 2.42
N ARG A 204 5.87 -4.82 1.47
CA ARG A 204 6.80 -4.45 0.38
C ARG A 204 6.23 -3.35 -0.51
N HIS A 205 4.93 -3.39 -0.78
CA HIS A 205 4.27 -2.38 -1.61
C HIS A 205 4.19 -1.03 -0.91
N THR A 206 4.00 -0.99 0.41
CA THR A 206 4.13 0.25 1.20
C THR A 206 5.52 0.88 1.02
N VAL A 207 6.60 0.11 1.14
CA VAL A 207 7.97 0.63 0.92
C VAL A 207 8.20 1.06 -0.53
N ARG A 208 7.71 0.29 -1.50
CA ARG A 208 7.76 0.66 -2.92
C ARG A 208 7.09 2.02 -3.15
N ARG A 209 5.87 2.22 -2.65
CA ARG A 209 5.13 3.48 -2.76
C ARG A 209 5.90 4.64 -2.12
N TYR A 210 6.41 4.43 -0.91
CA TYR A 210 7.20 5.44 -0.21
C TYR A 210 8.45 5.86 -1.00
N LEU A 211 9.22 4.90 -1.50
CA LEU A 211 10.40 5.18 -2.33
C LEU A 211 10.06 5.81 -3.68
N ALA A 212 8.97 5.36 -4.31
CA ALA A 212 8.45 5.91 -5.56
C ALA A 212 8.09 7.39 -5.42
N ARG A 213 7.44 7.80 -4.32
CA ARG A 213 7.20 9.21 -3.98
C ARG A 213 8.50 9.99 -3.84
N LEU A 214 9.48 9.46 -3.10
CA LEU A 214 10.76 10.14 -2.85
C LEU A 214 11.55 10.44 -4.12
N VAL A 215 11.51 9.55 -5.12
CA VAL A 215 12.19 9.75 -6.41
C VAL A 215 11.37 10.53 -7.44
N GLY A 216 10.20 11.07 -7.03
CA GLY A 216 9.32 11.85 -7.91
C GLY A 216 8.56 11.02 -8.95
N GLN A 217 8.38 9.71 -8.69
CA GLN A 217 7.64 8.79 -9.56
C GLN A 217 6.57 8.04 -8.75
N PRO A 218 5.63 8.75 -8.08
CA PRO A 218 4.57 8.08 -7.31
C PRO A 218 3.79 7.11 -8.19
N LEU A 219 3.28 6.02 -7.60
CA LEU A 219 2.56 4.99 -8.38
C LEU A 219 1.24 5.52 -8.95
N HIS A 220 0.67 6.54 -8.31
CA HIS A 220 -0.51 7.26 -8.75
C HIS A 220 -0.35 8.75 -8.42
N PRO A 221 -0.88 9.70 -9.21
CA PRO A 221 -0.78 11.13 -8.89
C PRO A 221 -1.33 11.53 -7.52
N ASP A 222 -2.35 10.81 -7.04
CA ASP A 222 -2.96 11.04 -5.72
C ASP A 222 -2.17 10.37 -4.57
N ASP A 223 -1.10 9.62 -4.86
CA ASP A 223 -0.28 8.93 -3.88
C ASP A 223 0.57 9.92 -3.06
N GLN A 224 -0.09 10.63 -2.15
CA GLN A 224 0.46 11.68 -1.32
C GLN A 224 0.27 11.33 0.16
N GLU A 225 1.19 11.76 1.02
CA GLU A 225 1.17 11.44 2.46
C GLU A 225 -0.08 11.94 3.18
N ALA A 226 -0.65 13.07 2.75
CA ALA A 226 -1.82 13.66 3.38
C ALA A 226 -3.12 12.85 3.13
N GLU A 227 -3.21 12.16 2.00
CA GLU A 227 -4.40 11.38 1.61
C GLU A 227 -4.20 9.89 1.87
N TYR A 228 -2.99 9.38 1.60
CA TYR A 228 -2.61 8.00 1.80
C TYR A 228 -1.34 7.96 2.67
N PRO A 229 -1.46 8.05 4.00
CA PRO A 229 -0.30 8.07 4.87
C PRO A 229 0.48 6.75 4.78
N LEU A 230 1.80 6.85 4.62
CA LEU A 230 2.72 5.71 4.65
C LEU A 230 3.69 5.80 5.82
N VAL A 231 3.75 6.92 6.52
CA VAL A 231 4.54 7.10 7.73
C VAL A 231 3.63 6.91 8.95
N CYS A 232 4.07 6.10 9.91
CA CYS A 232 3.31 5.91 11.14
C CYS A 232 3.15 7.23 11.88
N ALA A 233 1.96 7.49 12.43
CA ALA A 233 1.70 8.72 13.16
C ALA A 233 2.60 8.86 14.39
N ALA A 234 3.05 10.08 14.69
CA ALA A 234 3.75 10.37 15.93
C ALA A 234 2.82 10.31 17.17
N ASN A 235 1.52 10.56 16.97
CA ASN A 235 0.53 10.63 18.03
C ASN A 235 -0.79 9.96 17.59
N PRO A 236 -1.42 9.13 18.46
CA PRO A 236 -0.88 8.66 19.73
C PRO A 236 0.40 7.82 19.52
N ALA A 237 1.27 7.81 20.52
CA ALA A 237 2.46 6.96 20.53
C ALA A 237 2.04 5.50 20.62
N THR A 238 2.20 4.75 19.53
CA THR A 238 1.85 3.32 19.43
C THR A 238 3.01 2.45 18.95
N TRP A 239 4.17 3.04 18.66
CA TRP A 239 5.33 2.33 18.11
C TRP A 239 6.06 1.54 19.20
N ASP A 240 6.13 0.21 19.06
CA ASP A 240 6.81 -0.71 19.98
C ASP A 240 7.26 -2.01 19.25
N PRO A 241 8.13 -1.92 18.23
CA PRO A 241 8.52 -3.09 17.43
C PRO A 241 9.25 -4.18 18.26
N GLN A 242 9.85 -3.82 19.39
CA GLN A 242 10.52 -4.76 20.29
C GLN A 242 9.57 -5.39 21.33
N GLY A 243 8.30 -4.98 21.40
CA GLY A 243 7.33 -5.50 22.36
C GLY A 243 7.72 -5.22 23.82
N SER A 244 8.30 -4.04 24.07
CA SER A 244 8.74 -3.60 25.39
C SER A 244 7.58 -3.30 26.35
N GLY A 245 6.39 -3.05 25.82
CA GLY A 245 5.21 -2.59 26.58
C GLY A 245 5.22 -1.10 26.88
N ALA A 246 6.14 -0.33 26.29
CA ALA A 246 6.27 1.11 26.45
C ALA A 246 6.29 1.79 25.07
N PRO A 247 5.11 2.05 24.47
CA PRO A 247 5.06 2.60 23.12
C PRO A 247 5.57 4.03 23.07
N GLU A 248 6.27 4.34 21.98
CA GLU A 248 6.84 5.65 21.69
C GLU A 248 6.28 6.24 20.39
N PRO A 249 6.52 7.54 20.12
CA PRO A 249 6.28 8.08 18.79
C PRO A 249 7.18 7.41 17.75
N ALA A 250 6.64 7.06 16.59
CA ALA A 250 7.41 6.44 15.52
C ALA A 250 8.61 7.33 15.11
N PRO A 251 9.85 6.80 15.09
CA PRO A 251 11.06 7.56 14.78
C PRO A 251 11.01 8.35 13.47
N LEU A 252 10.49 7.74 12.40
CA LEU A 252 10.40 8.35 11.08
C LEU A 252 9.50 9.59 11.07
N ALA A 253 8.43 9.61 11.86
CA ALA A 253 7.54 10.76 11.96
C ALA A 253 8.26 12.02 12.47
N ASN A 254 9.29 11.84 13.30
CA ASN A 254 10.12 12.91 13.83
C ASN A 254 11.35 13.22 12.96
N ASN A 255 11.64 12.38 11.96
CA ASN A 255 12.75 12.54 11.04
C ASN A 255 12.36 12.16 9.60
N PRO A 256 11.39 12.87 8.98
CA PRO A 256 10.90 12.53 7.64
C PRO A 256 11.97 12.72 6.55
N GLY A 257 13.04 13.47 6.84
CA GLY A 257 14.11 13.79 5.90
C GLY A 257 15.23 12.74 5.82
N ILE A 258 15.13 11.59 6.50
CA ILE A 258 16.23 10.61 6.59
C ILE A 258 16.71 10.07 5.23
N LEU A 259 15.82 10.01 4.23
CA LEU A 259 16.15 9.59 2.85
C LEU A 259 16.20 10.77 1.85
N THR A 260 16.37 12.00 2.33
CA THR A 260 16.53 13.17 1.44
C THR A 260 17.71 12.97 0.50
N GLY A 261 17.50 13.24 -0.80
CA GLY A 261 18.52 13.04 -1.83
C GLY A 261 18.56 11.63 -2.41
N THR A 262 17.56 10.80 -2.12
CA THR A 262 17.32 9.54 -2.86
C THR A 262 17.00 9.83 -4.31
N THR A 263 17.66 9.12 -5.24
CA THR A 263 17.49 9.27 -6.70
C THR A 263 17.02 8.01 -7.38
N GLY A 264 17.05 6.86 -6.69
CA GLY A 264 16.58 5.59 -7.24
C GLY A 264 16.48 4.50 -6.19
N PHE A 265 15.80 3.42 -6.54
CA PHE A 265 15.76 2.18 -5.77
C PHE A 265 15.58 0.99 -6.71
N THR A 266 15.93 -0.22 -6.26
CA THR A 266 15.76 -1.44 -7.05
C THR A 266 14.52 -2.20 -6.61
N ASP A 267 13.38 -1.91 -7.24
CA ASP A 267 12.05 -2.50 -6.94
C ASP A 267 12.07 -4.04 -6.85
N GLN A 268 12.80 -4.70 -7.76
CA GLN A 268 12.87 -6.16 -7.83
C GLN A 268 13.66 -6.82 -6.67
N LEU A 269 14.37 -6.02 -5.88
CA LEU A 269 15.18 -6.46 -4.74
C LEU A 269 14.57 -6.05 -3.39
N ILE A 270 13.32 -5.55 -3.38
CA ILE A 270 12.60 -5.32 -2.14
C ILE A 270 12.26 -6.68 -1.50
N GLY A 271 12.83 -6.94 -0.33
CA GLY A 271 12.60 -8.16 0.45
C GLY A 271 11.87 -7.85 1.75
N SER A 272 11.17 -8.82 2.33
CA SER A 272 10.47 -8.68 3.61
C SER A 272 10.71 -9.86 4.53
N GLN A 273 10.59 -9.62 5.83
CA GLN A 273 10.59 -10.62 6.88
C GLN A 273 9.72 -10.16 8.05
N GLN A 274 8.96 -11.07 8.65
CA GLN A 274 8.28 -10.81 9.92
C GLN A 274 9.31 -10.51 11.02
N LEU A 275 9.13 -9.38 11.72
CA LEU A 275 9.95 -9.02 12.87
C LEU A 275 9.32 -9.57 14.17
N THR A 276 8.12 -9.10 14.48
CA THR A 276 7.28 -9.51 15.61
C THR A 276 5.81 -9.47 15.15
N PRO A 277 4.85 -10.07 15.86
CA PRO A 277 3.44 -9.94 15.50
C PRO A 277 3.04 -8.46 15.37
N GLY A 278 2.45 -8.08 14.24
CA GLY A 278 2.09 -6.69 13.93
C GLY A 278 3.23 -5.83 13.37
N TYR A 279 4.45 -6.35 13.22
CA TYR A 279 5.59 -5.61 12.66
C TYR A 279 6.36 -6.39 11.59
N MET A 280 6.67 -5.70 10.50
CA MET A 280 7.44 -6.22 9.37
C MET A 280 8.75 -5.46 9.20
N SER A 281 9.81 -6.18 8.81
CA SER A 281 11.05 -5.59 8.32
C SER A 281 11.09 -5.75 6.81
N VAL A 282 11.33 -4.66 6.10
CA VAL A 282 11.48 -4.64 4.64
C VAL A 282 12.84 -4.06 4.29
N THR A 283 13.58 -4.71 3.39
CA THR A 283 14.88 -4.22 2.94
C THR A 283 14.80 -3.84 1.46
N ALA A 284 15.37 -2.69 1.10
CA ALA A 284 15.44 -2.24 -0.29
C ALA A 284 16.80 -1.59 -0.60
N PRO A 285 17.41 -1.87 -1.78
CA PRO A 285 18.57 -1.12 -2.23
C PRO A 285 18.16 0.28 -2.70
N VAL A 286 18.71 1.31 -2.07
CA VAL A 286 18.42 2.73 -2.33
C VAL A 286 19.68 3.45 -2.80
N THR A 287 19.55 4.22 -3.88
CA THR A 287 20.63 5.01 -4.48
C THR A 287 20.44 6.48 -4.15
N ASN A 288 21.50 7.13 -3.67
CA ASN A 288 21.49 8.56 -3.36
C ASN A 288 22.02 9.44 -4.51
N ALA A 289 21.99 10.76 -4.34
CA ALA A 289 22.46 11.74 -5.32
C ALA A 289 23.95 11.64 -5.68
N SER A 290 24.77 10.99 -4.84
CA SER A 290 26.18 10.70 -5.14
C SER A 290 26.37 9.42 -5.97
N GLY A 291 25.30 8.71 -6.31
CA GLY A 291 25.32 7.45 -7.06
C GLY A 291 25.69 6.23 -6.21
N VAL A 292 25.74 6.37 -4.89
CA VAL A 292 26.02 5.25 -3.98
C VAL A 292 24.70 4.53 -3.67
N THR A 293 24.70 3.21 -3.90
CA THR A 293 23.60 2.31 -3.52
C THR A 293 23.92 1.63 -2.20
N GLN A 294 22.97 1.65 -1.28
CA GLN A 294 23.04 0.96 0.00
C GLN A 294 21.70 0.28 0.30
N ASP A 295 21.75 -0.85 0.97
CA ASP A 295 20.53 -1.44 1.51
C ASP A 295 20.02 -0.55 2.64
N ARG A 296 18.69 -0.36 2.66
CA ARG A 296 17.97 0.32 3.72
C ARG A 296 16.96 -0.64 4.30
N THR A 297 16.87 -0.67 5.62
CA THR A 297 15.87 -1.43 6.35
C THR A 297 14.76 -0.50 6.80
N PHE A 298 13.52 -0.88 6.51
CA PHE A 298 12.29 -0.20 6.87
C PHE A 298 11.58 -1.10 7.87
N VAL A 299 11.24 -0.58 9.05
CA VAL A 299 10.35 -1.28 9.98
C VAL A 299 8.96 -0.70 9.81
N LEU A 300 7.98 -1.58 9.66
CA LEU A 300 6.60 -1.25 9.44
C LEU A 300 5.73 -1.82 10.55
N ALA A 301 4.68 -1.08 10.92
CA ALA A 301 3.62 -1.57 11.79
C ALA A 301 2.36 -1.83 10.95
N ASP A 302 1.68 -2.95 11.22
CA ASP A 302 0.34 -3.22 10.69
C ASP A 302 -0.69 -2.36 11.42
N GLY A 303 -1.72 -1.93 10.69
CA GLY A 303 -2.76 -1.06 11.19
C GLY A 303 -4.04 -1.18 10.38
N ASP A 304 -5.08 -0.47 10.82
CA ASP A 304 -6.43 -0.60 10.26
C ASP A 304 -6.51 -0.27 8.76
N ASN A 305 -5.60 0.58 8.26
CA ASN A 305 -5.53 1.02 6.86
C ASN A 305 -4.29 0.47 6.12
N GLY A 306 -3.72 -0.63 6.60
CA GLY A 306 -2.49 -1.20 6.07
C GLY A 306 -1.24 -0.85 6.84
N TYR A 307 -0.09 -1.22 6.26
CA TYR A 307 1.20 -0.97 6.88
C TYR A 307 1.60 0.51 6.79
N CYS A 308 2.13 1.02 7.90
CA CYS A 308 2.86 2.30 7.95
C CYS A 308 4.34 2.05 8.30
N ILE A 309 5.24 2.91 7.84
CA ILE A 309 6.69 2.88 8.12
C ILE A 309 6.97 3.72 9.35
N GLY A 310 7.55 3.12 10.39
CA GLY A 310 7.91 3.85 11.61
C GLY A 310 9.40 4.09 11.79
N GLU A 311 10.26 3.30 11.14
CA GLU A 311 11.71 3.41 11.29
C GLU A 311 12.42 3.09 9.96
N ILE A 312 13.54 3.79 9.72
CA ILE A 312 14.45 3.52 8.60
C ILE A 312 15.88 3.49 9.14
N SER A 313 16.63 2.43 8.81
CA SER A 313 18.04 2.26 9.17
C SER A 313 18.88 1.83 7.97
N ASP A 314 20.20 1.90 8.14
CA ASP A 314 21.18 1.21 7.28
C ASP A 314 21.20 -0.31 7.56
#